data_AF-H2AWM1-F1
#
_entry.id   AF-H2AWM1-F1
#
_cell.length_a   1.000
_cell.length_b   1.000
_cell.length_c   1.000
_cell.angle_alpha   90.00
_cell.angle_beta   90.00
_cell.angle_gamma   90.00
#
_symmetry.space_group_name_H-M   'P 1'
#
loop_
_entity.id
_entity.type
_entity.pdbx_description
1 polymer ?
#
loop_
_entity_poly.entity_id
_entity_poly.type
_entity_poly.pdbx_seq_one_letter_code
_entity_poly.pdbx_strand_id
1 'polypeptide(L)'
;MASETPRLDPREISQTHVPVFRLIAQIKSKSSDSILILNSPTVENEMITLDNVRVSSTSINFEIDSWYEFVCRSSDDGETGFLVLDAVPCKLQEGENISINGIVQLQNLSKKFPEIY
;
A
#
# COMPACT_ATOMS: atom_id res chain seq x y z
N MET A 1 19.11 -0.38 0.55
CA MET A 1 18.15 -1.14 1.38
C MET A 1 18.38 -2.61 1.07
N ALA A 2 18.72 -3.42 2.07
CA ALA A 2 19.14 -4.83 1.89
C ALA A 2 18.32 -5.78 2.79
N SER A 3 17.03 -5.48 2.97
CA SER A 3 16.07 -6.32 3.70
C SER A 3 14.86 -6.57 2.79
N GLU A 4 14.30 -7.77 2.89
CA GLU A 4 13.07 -8.18 2.20
C GLU A 4 11.94 -7.19 2.50
N THR A 5 11.19 -6.79 1.47
CA THR A 5 10.04 -5.87 1.59
C THR A 5 8.81 -6.49 0.92
N PRO A 6 8.09 -7.39 1.61
CA PRO A 6 6.99 -8.14 1.02
C PRO A 6 5.83 -7.22 0.64
N ARG A 7 5.07 -7.61 -0.38
CA ARG A 7 3.82 -6.92 -0.74
C ARG A 7 2.70 -7.50 0.11
N LEU A 8 2.10 -6.66 0.93
CA LEU A 8 1.01 -7.06 1.82
C LEU A 8 -0.33 -6.58 1.28
N ASP A 9 -1.37 -7.30 1.67
CA ASP A 9 -2.74 -6.82 1.59
C ASP A 9 -2.92 -5.75 2.70
N PRO A 10 -3.56 -4.61 2.44
CA PRO A 10 -3.72 -3.60 3.49
C PRO A 10 -4.51 -4.10 4.73
N ARG A 11 -5.30 -5.18 4.61
CA ARG A 11 -5.98 -5.84 5.76
C ARG A 11 -5.03 -6.58 6.69
N GLU A 12 -3.87 -6.97 6.19
CA GLU A 12 -2.87 -7.72 6.97
C GLU A 12 -1.90 -6.81 7.72
N ILE A 13 -1.99 -5.50 7.51
CA ILE A 13 -1.10 -4.52 8.16
C ILE A 13 -1.20 -4.61 9.68
N SER A 14 -2.41 -4.82 10.23
CA SER A 14 -2.61 -4.95 11.68
C SER A 14 -2.09 -6.27 12.25
N GLN A 15 -1.83 -7.27 11.41
CA GLN A 15 -1.49 -8.64 11.80
C GLN A 15 -0.03 -8.98 11.50
N THR A 16 0.69 -8.11 10.77
CA THR A 16 2.07 -8.35 10.35
C THR A 16 3.06 -7.76 11.35
N HIS A 17 4.14 -8.49 11.62
CA HIS A 17 5.31 -7.98 12.35
C HIS A 17 6.44 -7.54 11.41
N VAL A 18 6.15 -7.45 10.10
CA VAL A 18 7.13 -7.03 9.11
C VAL A 18 7.38 -5.53 9.28
N PRO A 19 8.64 -5.12 9.58
CA PRO A 19 8.95 -3.73 9.89
C PRO A 19 8.79 -2.81 8.68
N VAL A 20 9.13 -3.30 7.48
CA VAL A 20 9.02 -2.55 6.22
C VAL A 20 8.35 -3.41 5.17
N PHE A 21 7.27 -2.91 4.60
CA PHE A 21 6.44 -3.64 3.64
C PHE A 21 6.01 -2.73 2.49
N ARG A 22 5.43 -3.33 1.45
CA ARG A 22 4.88 -2.59 0.32
C ARG A 22 3.39 -2.82 0.15
N LEU A 23 2.68 -1.81 -0.34
CA LEU A 23 1.26 -1.88 -0.66
C LEU A 23 1.04 -1.42 -2.10
N ILE A 24 0.17 -2.11 -2.84
CA ILE A 24 -0.35 -1.63 -4.12
C ILE A 24 -1.82 -1.32 -3.90
N ALA A 25 -2.19 -0.05 -4.03
CA ALA A 25 -3.56 0.38 -3.81
C ALA A 25 -3.90 1.62 -4.65
N GLN A 26 -5.20 1.78 -4.87
CA GLN A 26 -5.75 2.98 -5.50
C GLN A 26 -6.06 4.04 -4.44
N ILE A 27 -5.68 5.28 -4.70
CA ILE A 27 -6.10 6.42 -3.87
C ILE A 27 -7.56 6.73 -4.18
N LYS A 28 -8.45 6.65 -3.18
CA LYS A 28 -9.87 7.04 -3.35
C LYS A 28 -10.16 8.44 -2.86
N SER A 29 -9.58 8.81 -1.73
CA SER A 29 -9.67 10.18 -1.23
C SER A 29 -8.56 10.48 -0.24
N LYS A 30 -8.23 11.76 -0.17
CA LYS A 30 -7.41 12.33 0.90
C LYS A 30 -8.34 13.20 1.75
N SER A 31 -8.73 12.72 2.92
CA SER A 31 -9.64 13.45 3.83
C SER A 31 -8.89 14.48 4.68
N SER A 32 -7.60 14.27 4.95
CA SER A 32 -6.69 15.23 5.58
C SER A 32 -5.23 14.93 5.21
N ASP A 33 -4.27 15.77 5.63
CA ASP A 33 -2.84 15.50 5.41
C ASP A 33 -2.31 14.24 6.12
N SER A 34 -3.10 13.67 7.05
CA SER A 34 -2.75 12.50 7.86
C SER A 34 -3.67 11.29 7.65
N ILE A 35 -4.63 11.37 6.73
CA ILE A 35 -5.60 10.29 6.46
C ILE A 35 -5.69 10.05 4.95
N LEU A 36 -5.43 8.81 4.56
CA LEU A 36 -5.57 8.33 3.19
C LEU A 36 -6.60 7.20 3.15
N ILE A 37 -7.56 7.31 2.24
CA ILE A 37 -8.52 6.24 1.97
C ILE A 37 -8.05 5.49 0.74
N LEU A 38 -7.68 4.22 0.94
CA LEU A 38 -7.18 3.34 -0.10
C LEU A 38 -8.24 2.31 -0.48
N ASN A 39 -8.29 1.95 -1.76
CA ASN A 39 -9.07 0.79 -2.19
C ASN A 39 -8.21 -0.48 -2.07
N SER A 40 -8.70 -1.50 -1.35
CA SER A 40 -8.02 -2.79 -1.26
C SER A 40 -8.20 -3.59 -2.55
N PRO A 41 -7.14 -4.22 -3.07
CA PRO A 41 -7.26 -5.08 -4.25
C PRO A 41 -7.96 -6.43 -3.95
N THR A 42 -8.12 -6.84 -2.70
CA THR A 42 -8.42 -8.26 -2.40
C THR A 42 -9.91 -8.58 -2.23
N VAL A 43 -10.74 -7.56 -2.03
CA VAL A 43 -12.20 -7.68 -2.00
C VAL A 43 -12.73 -6.57 -2.88
N GLU A 44 -13.55 -6.92 -3.87
CA GLU A 44 -14.10 -5.95 -4.83
C GLU A 44 -14.69 -4.74 -4.10
N ASN A 45 -14.01 -3.60 -4.19
CA ASN A 45 -14.40 -2.30 -3.62
C ASN A 45 -14.40 -2.19 -2.09
N GLU A 46 -13.68 -3.04 -1.35
CA GLU A 46 -13.48 -2.82 0.07
C GLU A 46 -12.50 -1.65 0.29
N MET A 47 -13.04 -0.51 0.70
CA MET A 47 -12.25 0.66 1.06
C MET A 47 -11.62 0.45 2.44
N ILE A 48 -10.31 0.60 2.51
CA ILE A 48 -9.56 0.57 3.76
C ILE A 48 -9.16 2.00 4.06
N THR A 49 -9.78 2.55 5.10
CA THR A 49 -9.35 3.82 5.69
C THR A 49 -8.07 3.56 6.46
N LEU A 50 -7.02 4.27 6.10
CA LEU A 50 -5.75 4.23 6.81
C LEU A 50 -5.64 5.53 7.58
N ASP A 51 -5.87 5.40 8.88
CA ASP A 51 -5.72 6.48 9.84
C ASP A 51 -4.24 6.58 10.27
N ASN A 52 -3.83 7.79 10.69
CA ASN A 52 -2.47 8.07 11.13
C ASN A 52 -1.37 7.83 10.08
N VAL A 53 -1.70 7.95 8.78
CA VAL A 53 -0.68 7.87 7.73
C VAL A 53 0.18 9.12 7.77
N ARG A 54 1.39 8.98 8.29
CA ARG A 54 2.42 10.01 8.18
C ARG A 54 3.13 9.82 6.85
N VAL A 55 3.20 10.87 6.06
CA VAL A 55 3.98 10.87 4.82
C VAL A 55 5.30 11.55 5.14
N SER A 56 6.40 10.81 5.04
CA SER A 56 7.73 11.31 5.41
C SER A 56 8.21 12.47 4.52
N SER A 57 7.65 12.58 3.31
CA SER A 57 7.93 13.65 2.36
C SER A 57 6.75 14.61 2.25
N THR A 58 6.99 15.88 2.59
CA THR A 58 6.02 16.98 2.48
C THR A 58 5.59 17.27 1.04
N SER A 59 6.19 16.64 0.03
CA SER A 59 5.95 16.94 -1.40
C SER A 59 5.21 15.85 -2.18
N ILE A 60 4.75 14.77 -1.54
CA ILE A 60 4.01 13.72 -2.27
C ILE A 60 2.55 14.15 -2.40
N ASN A 61 2.21 14.68 -3.58
CA ASN A 61 0.83 14.95 -3.97
C ASN A 61 0.25 13.70 -4.64
N PHE A 62 -0.64 13.01 -3.94
CA PHE A 62 -1.37 11.86 -4.47
C PHE A 62 -2.48 12.30 -5.40
N GLU A 63 -2.55 11.67 -6.57
CA GLU A 63 -3.63 11.85 -7.54
C GLU A 63 -4.79 10.90 -7.21
N ILE A 64 -6.02 11.43 -7.20
CA ILE A 64 -7.23 10.65 -6.92
C ILE A 64 -7.46 9.66 -8.07
N ASP A 65 -7.95 8.47 -7.73
CA ASP A 65 -8.18 7.34 -8.63
C ASP A 65 -6.91 6.79 -9.32
N SER A 66 -5.73 7.25 -8.91
CA SER A 66 -4.45 6.71 -9.37
C SER A 66 -3.93 5.60 -8.46
N TRP A 67 -3.19 4.67 -9.07
CA TRP A 67 -2.53 3.56 -8.39
C TRP A 67 -1.13 3.93 -7.97
N TYR A 68 -0.73 3.51 -6.77
CA TYR A 68 0.61 3.71 -6.25
C TYR A 68 1.14 2.42 -5.61
N GLU A 69 2.44 2.18 -5.75
CA GLU A 69 3.20 1.30 -4.87
C GLU A 69 3.76 2.13 -3.72
N PHE A 70 3.29 1.84 -2.50
CA PHE A 70 3.76 2.47 -1.28
C PHE A 70 4.87 1.62 -0.67
N VAL A 71 5.92 2.27 -0.18
CA VAL A 71 6.88 1.68 0.74
C VAL A 71 6.54 2.19 2.14
N CYS A 72 6.14 1.28 3.01
CA CYS A 72 5.59 1.58 4.32
C CYS A 72 6.46 0.98 5.42
N ARG A 73 6.48 1.64 6.57
CA ARG A 73 7.02 1.09 7.83
C ARG A 73 5.89 0.92 8.83
N SER A 74 5.78 -0.25 9.45
CA SER A 74 4.81 -0.49 10.52
C SER A 74 5.02 0.49 11.67
N SER A 75 3.93 0.95 12.31
CA SER A 75 4.05 1.71 13.55
C SER A 75 4.52 0.79 14.68
N ASP A 76 5.50 1.23 15.47
CA ASP A 76 6.03 0.49 16.61
C ASP A 76 5.10 0.61 17.85
N ASP A 77 4.11 1.51 17.81
CA ASP A 77 3.29 1.90 18.96
C ASP A 77 2.02 1.05 19.18
N GLY A 78 1.84 -0.03 18.42
CA GLY A 78 0.70 -0.95 18.55
C GLY A 78 -0.65 -0.43 18.03
N GLU A 79 -0.69 0.78 17.47
CA GLU A 79 -1.85 1.29 16.72
C GLU A 79 -1.85 0.81 15.27
N THR A 80 -3.03 0.64 14.68
CA THR A 80 -3.26 0.30 13.27
C THR A 80 -2.85 1.48 12.36
N GLY A 81 -1.55 1.73 12.24
CA GLY A 81 -1.00 2.80 11.42
C GLY A 81 0.36 2.43 10.83
N PHE A 82 0.78 3.17 9.80
CA PHE A 82 2.11 3.02 9.19
C PHE A 82 2.62 4.35 8.67
N LEU A 83 3.93 4.45 8.57
CA LEU A 83 4.64 5.59 7.98
C LEU A 83 4.88 5.28 6.50
N VAL A 84 4.40 6.15 5.59
CA VAL A 84 4.76 6.09 4.17
C VAL A 84 6.15 6.71 4.00
N LEU A 85 7.12 5.85 3.69
CA LEU A 85 8.51 6.22 3.43
C LEU A 85 8.66 6.74 1.99
N ASP A 86 8.00 6.07 1.05
CA ASP A 86 8.04 6.44 -0.37
C ASP A 86 6.75 6.00 -1.06
N ALA A 87 6.42 6.64 -2.19
CA ALA A 87 5.28 6.28 -3.02
C ALA A 87 5.60 6.46 -4.50
N VAL A 88 5.46 5.38 -5.25
CA VAL A 88 5.75 5.35 -6.70
C VAL A 88 4.44 5.21 -7.47
N PRO A 89 4.11 6.14 -8.40
CA PRO A 89 2.90 6.03 -9.20
C PRO A 89 2.99 4.87 -10.19
N CYS A 90 1.97 4.01 -10.19
CA CYS A 90 1.80 2.91 -11.13
C CYS A 90 1.10 3.43 -12.40
N LYS A 91 1.88 4.05 -13.28
CA LYS A 91 1.36 4.66 -14.52
C LYS A 91 0.95 3.57 -15.51
N LEU A 92 -0.29 3.65 -15.99
CA LEU A 92 -0.83 2.82 -17.08
C LEU A 92 -0.95 3.67 -18.35
N GLN A 93 -1.03 3.03 -19.51
CA GLN A 93 -1.33 3.74 -20.75
C GLN A 93 -2.81 4.13 -20.82
N GLU A 94 -3.15 5.06 -21.72
CA GLU A 94 -4.52 5.47 -21.94
C GLU A 94 -5.39 4.28 -22.37
N GLY A 95 -6.51 4.07 -21.69
CA GLY A 95 -7.42 2.95 -21.93
C GLY A 95 -7.02 1.63 -21.24
N GLU A 96 -5.88 1.58 -20.54
CA GLU A 96 -5.48 0.42 -19.74
C GLU A 96 -6.02 0.49 -18.31
N ASN A 97 -6.31 -0.67 -17.73
CA ASN A 97 -6.71 -0.83 -16.33
C ASN A 97 -5.79 -1.84 -15.65
N ILE A 98 -5.47 -1.59 -14.38
CA ILE A 98 -4.68 -2.54 -13.60
C ILE A 98 -5.51 -3.80 -13.32
N SER A 99 -4.88 -4.97 -13.42
CA SER A 99 -5.52 -6.23 -13.03
C SER A 99 -5.46 -6.40 -11.52
N ILE A 100 -6.60 -6.23 -10.87
CA ILE A 100 -6.79 -6.44 -9.43
C ILE A 100 -6.40 -7.87 -9.03
N ASN A 101 -6.88 -8.87 -9.79
CA ASN A 101 -6.52 -10.27 -9.59
C ASN A 101 -5.00 -10.50 -9.68
N GLY A 102 -4.33 -9.81 -10.60
CA GLY A 102 -2.86 -9.86 -10.71
C GLY A 102 -2.15 -9.39 -9.44
N ILE A 103 -2.62 -8.29 -8.84
CA ILE A 103 -2.07 -7.75 -7.59
C ILE A 103 -2.25 -8.76 -6.45
N VAL A 104 -3.45 -9.32 -6.30
CA VAL A 104 -3.75 -10.30 -5.24
C VAL A 104 -2.89 -11.55 -5.39
N GLN A 105 -2.75 -12.08 -6.61
CA GLN A 105 -1.90 -13.24 -6.85
C GLN A 105 -0.42 -12.93 -6.58
N LEU A 106 0.05 -11.72 -6.95
CA LEU A 106 1.41 -11.28 -6.63
C LEU A 106 1.65 -11.22 -5.11
N GLN A 107 0.71 -10.66 -4.34
CA GLN A 107 0.80 -10.64 -2.88
C GLN A 107 0.90 -12.05 -2.31
N ASN A 108 0.03 -12.97 -2.74
CA ASN A 108 0.03 -14.36 -2.29
C ASN A 108 1.32 -15.10 -2.64
N LEU A 109 1.84 -14.90 -3.86
CA LEU A 109 3.10 -15.49 -4.30
C LEU A 109 4.27 -14.93 -3.50
N SER A 110 4.32 -13.62 -3.26
CA SER A 110 5.42 -12.98 -2.52
C SER A 110 5.50 -13.47 -1.07
N LYS A 111 4.37 -13.82 -0.45
CA LYS A 111 4.34 -14.45 0.88
C LYS A 111 4.80 -15.90 0.85
N LYS A 112 4.46 -16.63 -0.20
CA LYS A 112 4.75 -18.06 -0.33
C LYS A 112 6.23 -18.32 -0.68
N PHE A 113 6.85 -17.39 -1.38
CA PHE A 113 8.22 -17.50 -1.89
C PHE A 113 9.07 -16.27 -1.50
N PRO A 114 9.30 -16.02 -0.20
CA PRO A 114 10.08 -14.87 0.26
C PRO A 114 11.52 -14.88 -0.25
N GLU A 115 12.09 -16.05 -0.55
CA GLU A 115 13.46 -16.19 -1.08
C GLU A 115 13.67 -15.57 -2.48
N ILE A 116 12.58 -15.22 -3.18
CA ILE A 116 12.60 -14.66 -4.53
C ILE A 116 12.30 -13.14 -4.52
N TYR A 117 11.75 -12.59 -3.43
CA TYR A 117 11.12 -11.26 -3.39
C TYR A 117 11.63 -10.36 -2.26
#